data_AF-A0A950GEG0-F1
#
_entry.id   AF-A0A950GEG0-F1
#
_cell.length_a   1.000
_cell.length_b   1.000
_cell.length_c   1.000
_cell.angle_alpha   90.00
_cell.angle_beta   90.00
_cell.angle_gamma   90.00
#
_symmetry.space_group_name_H-M   'P 1'
#
loop_
_entity.id
_entity.type
_entity.pdbx_description
1 polymer ?
#
loop_
_entity_poly.entity_id
_entity_poly.type
_entity_poly.pdbx_seq_one_letter_code
_entity_poly.pdbx_strand_id
1 'polypeptide(L)'
;RAALGTYTGWNFRRAGYAEGELCYLVGSFIPFASTRREREAAHDPRLSLEERYGSHAGYVAAVEKGAAEQVTAGFLLPEDAARLIEQARASGVLSATSSRNNP
;
A
#
# COMPACT_ATOMS: atom_id res chain seq x y z
N ARG A 1 -9.68 0.79 -7.45
CA ARG A 1 -8.79 0.29 -6.36
C ARG A 1 -7.42 0.99 -6.43
N ALA A 2 -6.68 1.19 -5.33
CA ALA A 2 -5.32 1.75 -5.32
C ALA A 2 -4.39 0.92 -4.39
N ALA A 3 -3.36 0.27 -4.95
CA ALA A 3 -2.52 -0.71 -4.24
C ALA A 3 -1.17 -0.12 -3.80
N LEU A 4 -0.83 -0.33 -2.52
CA LEU A 4 0.45 0.08 -1.93
C LEU A 4 1.45 -1.08 -1.74
N GLY A 5 1.00 -2.31 -1.98
CA GLY A 5 1.80 -3.51 -1.77
C GLY A 5 1.02 -4.77 -2.12
N THR A 6 1.66 -5.92 -1.90
CA THR A 6 1.05 -7.24 -2.05
C THR A 6 0.62 -7.75 -0.69
N TYR A 7 -0.65 -8.19 -0.59
CA TYR A 7 -1.15 -8.92 0.56
C TYR A 7 -1.12 -10.42 0.26
N THR A 8 -0.58 -11.23 1.17
CA THR A 8 -0.61 -12.70 1.09
C THR A 8 -1.34 -13.28 2.30
N GLY A 9 -1.98 -14.43 2.13
CA GLY A 9 -2.71 -15.12 3.21
C GLY A 9 -1.83 -15.90 4.20
N TRP A 10 -0.50 -15.73 4.13
CA TRP A 10 0.47 -16.44 4.96
C TRP A 10 1.56 -15.47 5.41
N ASN A 11 2.18 -15.76 6.55
CA ASN A 11 3.33 -15.04 7.08
C ASN A 11 4.21 -16.01 7.86
N PHE A 12 5.49 -15.68 8.03
CA PHE A 12 6.43 -16.48 8.82
C PHE A 12 6.73 -15.78 10.14
N ARG A 13 6.93 -16.56 11.20
CA ARG A 13 7.29 -15.98 12.48
C ARG A 13 8.72 -15.45 12.43
N ARG A 14 8.93 -14.30 13.09
CA ARG A 14 10.23 -13.65 13.21
C ARG A 14 11.21 -14.47 14.05
N ALA A 15 12.49 -14.14 13.95
CA ALA A 15 13.54 -14.67 14.81
C ALA A 15 13.20 -14.55 16.31
N GLY A 16 13.53 -15.59 17.07
CA GLY A 16 13.27 -15.67 18.52
C GLY A 16 11.85 -16.14 18.91
N TYR A 17 10.96 -16.42 17.95
CA TYR A 17 9.61 -16.91 18.19
C TYR A 17 9.20 -17.99 17.19
N ALA A 18 9.74 -19.22 17.34
CA ALA A 18 9.53 -20.32 16.38
C ALA A 18 9.78 -19.86 14.92
N GLU A 19 10.98 -19.32 14.71
CA GLU A 19 11.42 -18.69 13.46
C GLU A 19 11.20 -19.58 12.24
N GLY A 20 10.68 -18.99 11.16
CA GLY A 20 10.43 -19.71 9.92
C GLY A 20 9.20 -20.62 9.92
N GLU A 21 8.54 -20.80 11.07
CA GLU A 21 7.22 -21.44 11.09
C GLU A 21 6.12 -20.49 10.61
N LEU A 22 5.05 -21.07 10.06
CA LEU A 22 3.89 -20.32 9.61
C LEU A 22 3.18 -19.62 10.78
N CYS A 23 2.92 -18.33 10.63
CA CYS A 23 2.01 -17.58 11.48
C CYS A 23 0.58 -17.69 10.93
N TYR A 24 -0.11 -18.76 11.30
CA TYR A 24 -1.37 -19.21 10.68
C TYR A 24 -2.48 -18.17 10.49
N LEU A 25 -2.63 -17.20 11.39
CA LEU A 25 -3.74 -16.25 11.38
C LEU A 25 -3.35 -14.84 10.90
N VAL A 26 -2.10 -14.67 10.48
CA VAL A 26 -1.54 -13.37 10.11
C VAL A 26 -1.07 -13.44 8.67
N GLY A 27 -1.69 -12.65 7.80
CA GLY A 27 -1.20 -12.46 6.44
C GLY A 27 0.07 -11.60 6.40
N SER A 28 0.76 -11.58 5.25
CA SER A 28 1.87 -10.65 5.04
C SER A 28 1.42 -9.45 4.23
N PHE A 29 2.03 -8.30 4.52
CA PHE A 29 1.99 -7.13 3.66
C PHE A 29 3.40 -6.82 3.18
N ILE A 30 3.62 -6.95 1.87
CA ILE A 30 4.90 -6.66 1.23
C ILE A 30 4.76 -5.34 0.48
N PRO A 31 5.27 -4.21 1.02
CA PRO A 31 5.12 -2.91 0.39
C PRO A 31 5.79 -2.89 -0.99
N PHE A 32 5.27 -2.06 -1.90
CA PHE A 32 6.01 -1.71 -3.12
C PHE A 32 7.14 -0.74 -2.77
N ALA A 33 8.23 -0.79 -3.53
CA ALA A 33 9.29 0.20 -3.45
C ALA A 33 8.71 1.62 -3.63
N SER A 34 9.24 2.62 -2.93
CA SER A 34 8.74 3.99 -3.05
C SER A 34 9.18 4.60 -4.38
N THR A 35 10.42 4.33 -4.78
CA THR A 35 11.04 4.88 -6.01
C THR A 35 11.47 3.80 -6.99
N ARG A 36 11.64 4.18 -8.27
CA ARG A 36 12.20 3.29 -9.29
C ARG A 36 13.59 2.77 -8.92
N ARG A 37 14.42 3.63 -8.32
CA ARG A 37 15.77 3.29 -7.87
C ARG A 37 15.77 2.20 -6.81
N GLU A 38 14.91 2.32 -5.80
CA GLU A 38 14.76 1.29 -4.75
C GLU A 38 14.28 -0.04 -5.32
N ARG A 39 13.30 0.01 -6.24
CA ARG A 39 12.81 -1.18 -6.94
C ARG A 39 13.94 -1.91 -7.67
N GLU A 40 14.74 -1.17 -8.45
CA GLU A 40 15.84 -1.73 -9.23
C GLU A 40 16.93 -2.32 -8.33
N ALA A 41 17.28 -1.64 -7.23
CA ALA A 41 18.25 -2.14 -6.25
C ALA A 41 17.79 -3.42 -5.55
N ALA A 42 16.47 -3.57 -5.33
CA ALA A 42 15.87 -4.77 -4.74
C ALA A 42 15.54 -5.86 -5.79
N HIS A 43 15.77 -5.60 -7.08
CA HIS A 43 15.34 -6.46 -8.19
C HIS A 43 13.84 -6.83 -8.13
N ASP A 44 12.99 -5.93 -7.63
CA ASP A 44 11.55 -6.17 -7.52
C ASP A 44 10.89 -6.00 -8.91
N PRO A 45 10.22 -7.03 -9.46
CA PRO A 45 9.54 -6.91 -10.75
C PRO A 45 8.29 -6.02 -10.70
N ARG A 46 7.77 -5.72 -9.50
CA ARG A 46 6.56 -4.91 -9.31
C ARG A 46 6.91 -3.43 -9.42
N LEU A 47 6.09 -2.67 -10.15
CA LEU A 47 6.26 -1.21 -10.25
C LEU A 47 6.29 -0.55 -8.86
N SER A 48 7.18 0.43 -8.70
CA SER A 48 7.25 1.29 -7.51
C SER A 48 6.01 2.19 -7.38
N LEU A 49 5.82 2.80 -6.20
CA LEU A 49 4.77 3.78 -5.98
C LEU A 49 4.94 5.00 -6.89
N GLU A 50 6.15 5.49 -7.04
CA GLU A 50 6.50 6.58 -7.97
C GLU A 50 6.11 6.22 -9.41
N GLU A 51 6.44 5.02 -9.89
CA GLU A 51 6.06 4.59 -11.25
C GLU A 51 4.54 4.38 -11.41
N ARG A 52 3.82 4.03 -10.33
CA ARG A 52 2.37 3.81 -10.37
C ARG A 52 1.55 5.09 -10.31
N TYR A 53 1.98 6.04 -9.48
CA TYR A 53 1.16 7.18 -9.08
C TYR A 53 1.81 8.53 -9.41
N GLY A 54 3.12 8.56 -9.64
CA GLY A 54 3.91 9.77 -9.93
C GLY A 54 4.09 10.70 -8.72
N SER A 55 3.04 10.92 -7.93
CA SER A 55 3.03 11.83 -6.79
C SER A 55 1.99 11.42 -5.74
N HIS A 56 2.07 12.05 -4.56
CA HIS A 56 1.02 11.93 -3.55
C HIS A 56 -0.37 12.31 -4.09
N ALA A 57 -0.46 13.40 -4.87
CA ALA A 57 -1.72 13.81 -5.50
C ALA A 57 -2.24 12.75 -6.50
N GLY A 58 -1.36 12.11 -7.27
CA GLY A 58 -1.72 11.02 -8.16
C GLY A 58 -2.18 9.77 -7.41
N TYR A 59 -1.61 9.49 -6.23
CA TYR A 59 -2.09 8.42 -5.36
C TYR A 59 -3.50 8.72 -4.83
N VAL A 60 -3.75 9.94 -4.32
CA VAL A 60 -5.07 10.37 -3.85
C VAL A 60 -6.10 10.28 -4.98
N ALA A 61 -5.79 10.73 -6.20
CA ALA A 61 -6.67 10.62 -7.35
C ALA A 61 -7.01 9.14 -7.69
N ALA A 62 -6.04 8.23 -7.55
CA ALA A 62 -6.29 6.80 -7.73
C ALA A 62 -7.21 6.21 -6.64
N VAL A 63 -7.10 6.70 -5.40
CA VAL A 63 -8.01 6.33 -4.30
C VAL A 63 -9.41 6.85 -4.58
N GLU A 64 -9.57 8.11 -4.96
CA GLU A 64 -10.86 8.72 -5.32
C GLU A 64 -11.56 7.93 -6.42
N LYS A 65 -10.86 7.65 -7.52
CA LYS A 65 -11.38 6.82 -8.61
C LYS A 65 -11.80 5.45 -8.11
N GLY A 66 -10.96 4.81 -7.31
CA GLY A 66 -11.23 3.49 -6.77
C GLY A 66 -12.43 3.45 -5.82
N ALA A 67 -12.59 4.47 -4.98
CA ALA A 67 -13.71 4.57 -4.05
C ALA A 67 -15.01 4.80 -4.82
N ALA A 68 -15.03 5.69 -5.82
CA ALA A 68 -16.18 5.93 -6.68
C ALA A 68 -16.64 4.66 -7.42
N GLU A 69 -15.70 3.86 -7.93
CA GLU A 69 -16.00 2.56 -8.54
C GLU A 69 -16.67 1.60 -7.54
N GLN A 70 -16.20 1.54 -6.28
CA GLN A 70 -16.78 0.64 -5.27
C GLN A 70 -18.15 1.12 -4.77
N VAL A 71 -18.36 2.44 -4.65
CA VAL A 71 -19.67 3.02 -4.34
C VAL A 71 -20.67 2.68 -5.44
N THR A 72 -20.28 2.86 -6.70
CA THR A 72 -21.11 2.54 -7.87
C THR A 72 -21.46 1.04 -7.90
N ALA A 73 -20.52 0.18 -7.52
CA ALA A 73 -20.74 -1.26 -7.44
C ALA A 73 -21.51 -1.72 -6.20
N GLY A 74 -21.84 -0.83 -5.26
CA GLY A 74 -22.56 -1.16 -4.02
C GLY A 74 -21.71 -1.87 -2.96
N PHE A 75 -20.37 -1.89 -3.11
CA PHE A 75 -19.46 -2.50 -2.13
C PHE A 75 -18.99 -1.54 -1.04
N LEU A 76 -19.21 -0.24 -1.23
CA LEU A 76 -18.73 0.80 -0.31
C LEU A 76 -19.81 1.86 -0.12
N LEU A 77 -20.02 2.29 1.12
CA LEU A 77 -20.94 3.39 1.42
C LEU A 77 -20.29 4.75 1.04
N PRO A 78 -21.08 5.74 0.58
CA PRO A 78 -20.55 7.07 0.24
C PRO A 78 -19.77 7.74 1.38
N GLU A 79 -20.24 7.61 2.62
CA GLU A 79 -19.59 8.15 3.81
C GLU A 79 -18.23 7.47 4.10
N ASP A 80 -18.13 6.17 3.86
CA ASP A 80 -16.89 5.42 4.01
C ASP A 80 -15.89 5.76 2.90
N ALA A 81 -16.39 5.96 1.67
CA ALA A 81 -15.58 6.45 0.56
C ALA A 81 -14.94 7.81 0.88
N ALA A 82 -15.73 8.76 1.40
CA ALA A 82 -15.22 10.07 1.82
C ALA A 82 -14.13 9.93 2.90
N ARG A 83 -14.36 9.09 3.91
CA ARG A 83 -13.39 8.83 4.97
C ARG A 83 -12.08 8.22 4.45
N LEU A 84 -12.15 7.27 3.52
CA LEU A 84 -10.96 6.65 2.91
C LEU A 84 -10.16 7.64 2.05
N ILE A 85 -10.85 8.55 1.35
CA ILE A 85 -10.20 9.60 0.58
C ILE A 85 -9.46 10.56 1.51
N GLU A 86 -10.08 11.00 2.62
CA GLU A 86 -9.40 11.87 3.59
C GLU A 86 -8.21 11.18 4.28
N GLN A 87 -8.33 9.89 4.59
CA GLN A 87 -7.19 9.09 5.08
C GLN A 87 -6.06 9.04 4.05
N ALA A 88 -6.37 8.91 2.76
CA ALA A 88 -5.37 8.94 1.71
C ALA A 88 -4.68 10.31 1.60
N ARG A 89 -5.43 11.42 1.70
CA ARG A 89 -4.87 12.79 1.73
C ARG A 89 -3.97 13.03 2.94
N ALA A 90 -4.31 12.46 4.09
CA ALA A 90 -3.51 12.57 5.32
C ALA A 90 -2.30 11.63 5.34
N SER A 91 -2.19 10.70 4.38
CA SER A 91 -1.15 9.66 4.38
C SER A 91 0.22 10.18 3.96
N GLY A 92 1.27 9.46 4.36
CA GLY A 92 2.65 9.76 3.96
C GLY A 92 3.02 9.29 2.55
N VAL A 93 2.13 8.62 1.81
CA VAL A 93 2.47 7.96 0.53
C VAL A 93 3.02 8.96 -0.48
N LEU A 94 4.28 8.80 -0.92
CA LEU A 94 4.96 9.73 -1.83
C LEU A 94 4.95 11.20 -1.36
N SER A 95 4.79 11.45 -0.06
CA SER A 95 4.99 12.76 0.53
C SER A 95 6.49 13.03 0.70
N ALA A 96 6.91 14.29 0.58
CA ALA A 96 8.31 14.69 0.78
C ALA A 96 8.86 14.31 2.19
N THR A 97 7.97 13.99 3.13
CA THR A 97 8.30 13.59 4.51
C THR A 97 8.54 12.08 4.67
N SER A 98 8.15 11.23 3.70
CA SER A 98 8.22 9.76 3.82
C SER A 98 9.62 9.16 3.69
N SER A 99 10.65 9.98 3.45
CA SER A 99 12.05 9.53 3.37
C SER A 99 12.69 9.20 4.72
N ARG A 100 11.95 9.23 5.83
CA ARG A 100 12.48 8.91 7.16
C ARG A 100 11.62 7.85 7.85
N ASN A 101 12.31 6.76 8.19
CA ASN A 101 11.97 5.75 9.19
C ASN A 101 11.25 4.50 8.68
N ASN A 102 12.04 3.46 8.44
CA ASN A 102 11.70 2.12 8.90
C ASN A 102 12.94 1.53 9.60
N PRO A 103 12.98 1.36 10.93
CA PRO A 103 13.92 0.46 11.57
C PRO A 103 13.59 -1.01 11.25
#